data_AF-A0A7X6ZVX1-F1
#
_entry.id   AF-A0A7X6ZVX1-F1
#
_cell.length_a   1.000
_cell.length_b   1.000
_cell.length_c   1.000
_cell.angle_alpha   90.00
_cell.angle_beta   90.00
_cell.angle_gamma   90.00
#
_symmetry.space_group_name_H-M   'P 1'
#
loop_
_entity.id
_entity.type
_entity.pdbx_description
1 polymer ?
#
loop_
_entity_poly.entity_id
_entity_poly.type
_entity_poly.pdbx_seq_one_letter_code
_entity_poly.pdbx_strand_id
1 'polypeptide(L)'
;MDGGVTAPKGFKAAGSACGIKKDNKPDIAVVSSDTMCTAVGMFTKNVVKGHSLQITMEHINNEIKAIVINSGNANACVGVKGKQDALEIARLAAELLNCKSNQILFNSTGVIGKPLNMDALRNGLMQSVQSLSYNGGNIAARAIMTTDTKVKEVGVAVEVNNTKVSIGGMAKGSGMIHPNMATMIGVITTDASISQELMDKAFKESVNSSFNRISVDGDTSVCDMVVLLSNAMAKNDIIDNEQTNEYSLFKKALSVVCEHLAKEIVKDGEGATKIIEISVQGAKTPQNAYDIVNAVGKSPLVKTAIFGEDANWGRIITAAGYSGADFKTDLIDIYIGDLKVCHNGVAVDFDEQKAKQILEKNEVSITIQLNMGSYNEKMWVSDFSCDYVKINSNYRS
;
A
#
# COMPACT_ATOMS: atom_id res chain seq x y z
N MET A 1 -11.73 7.77 -12.41
CA MET A 1 -11.14 8.37 -13.63
C MET A 1 -9.87 7.63 -13.94
N ASP A 2 -9.48 7.56 -15.20
CA ASP A 2 -8.27 6.85 -15.63
C ASP A 2 -7.01 7.72 -15.44
N GLY A 3 -5.84 7.09 -15.54
CA GLY A 3 -4.54 7.78 -15.55
C GLY A 3 -3.68 7.57 -14.31
N GLY A 4 -4.19 6.98 -13.23
CA GLY A 4 -3.38 6.67 -12.04
C GLY A 4 -2.61 7.89 -11.53
N VAL A 5 -1.30 7.78 -11.37
CA VAL A 5 -0.41 8.88 -10.96
C VAL A 5 -0.34 10.08 -11.93
N THR A 6 -0.83 9.97 -13.16
CA THR A 6 -0.92 11.09 -14.10
C THR A 6 -2.33 11.64 -14.26
N ALA A 7 -3.29 11.17 -13.44
CA ALA A 7 -4.63 11.74 -13.37
C ALA A 7 -4.65 13.23 -12.98
N PRO A 8 -3.82 13.71 -12.03
CA PRO A 8 -3.75 15.13 -11.71
C PRO A 8 -2.95 15.93 -12.73
N LYS A 9 -3.33 17.19 -12.93
CA LYS A 9 -2.68 18.10 -13.87
C LYS A 9 -1.19 18.25 -13.55
N GLY A 10 -0.36 18.26 -14.59
CA GLY A 10 1.06 18.55 -14.46
C GLY A 10 1.93 17.37 -14.04
N PHE A 11 1.39 16.16 -13.89
CA PHE A 11 2.18 14.95 -13.68
C PHE A 11 2.39 14.19 -14.98
N LYS A 12 3.64 13.85 -15.26
CA LYS A 12 4.07 12.94 -16.31
C LYS A 12 4.61 11.67 -15.68
N ALA A 13 4.44 10.56 -16.36
CA ALA A 13 5.08 9.32 -15.96
C ALA A 13 5.62 8.56 -17.18
N ALA A 14 6.52 7.63 -16.92
CA ALA A 14 7.08 6.72 -17.89
C ALA A 14 7.56 5.44 -17.20
N GLY A 15 7.71 4.39 -17.99
CA GLY A 15 8.43 3.19 -17.57
C GLY A 15 9.14 2.56 -18.77
N SER A 16 10.29 1.96 -18.51
CA SER A 16 11.07 1.25 -19.53
C SER A 16 11.60 -0.08 -19.00
N ALA A 17 11.94 -0.99 -19.92
CA ALA A 17 12.67 -2.20 -19.60
C ALA A 17 14.17 -1.90 -19.70
N CYS A 18 14.83 -1.75 -18.55
CA CYS A 18 16.25 -1.45 -18.42
C CYS A 18 17.11 -2.72 -18.30
N GLY A 19 16.51 -3.87 -17.96
CA GLY A 19 17.19 -5.17 -17.94
C GLY A 19 17.59 -5.66 -16.54
N ILE A 20 16.94 -5.15 -15.49
CA ILE A 20 16.97 -5.76 -14.16
C ILE A 20 16.13 -7.04 -14.15
N LYS A 21 14.95 -7.00 -14.74
CA LYS A 21 14.10 -8.19 -14.95
C LYS A 21 14.51 -8.90 -16.25
N LYS A 22 14.51 -10.24 -16.22
CA LYS A 22 14.96 -11.08 -17.35
C LYS A 22 13.93 -11.22 -18.48
N ASP A 23 12.68 -10.84 -18.23
CA ASP A 23 11.55 -11.05 -19.13
C ASP A 23 11.25 -9.85 -20.05
N ASN A 24 12.18 -8.89 -20.11
CA ASN A 24 12.07 -7.66 -20.90
C ASN A 24 10.81 -6.83 -20.59
N LYS A 25 10.17 -7.07 -19.43
CA LYS A 25 9.08 -6.22 -18.94
C LYS A 25 9.66 -4.92 -18.37
N PRO A 26 8.89 -3.83 -18.38
CA PRO A 26 9.29 -2.60 -17.72
C PRO A 26 9.67 -2.85 -16.26
N ASP A 27 10.79 -2.28 -15.83
CA ASP A 27 11.43 -2.52 -14.55
C ASP A 27 12.09 -1.27 -13.94
N ILE A 28 11.93 -0.12 -14.60
CA ILE A 28 12.16 1.22 -14.04
C ILE A 28 10.99 2.14 -14.39
N ALA A 29 10.55 2.92 -13.41
CA ALA A 29 9.49 3.91 -13.53
C ALA A 29 10.01 5.30 -13.13
N VAL A 30 9.50 6.34 -13.78
CA VAL A 30 9.71 7.74 -13.39
C VAL A 30 8.35 8.42 -13.34
N VAL A 31 8.05 9.10 -12.25
CA VAL A 31 6.91 10.03 -12.13
C VAL A 31 7.47 11.40 -11.84
N SER A 32 7.18 12.39 -12.68
CA SER A 32 7.72 13.75 -12.58
C SER A 32 6.60 14.77 -12.68
N SER A 33 6.74 15.87 -11.94
CA SER A 33 5.83 17.01 -12.00
C SER A 33 6.43 18.15 -12.82
N ASP A 34 5.60 18.91 -13.52
CA ASP A 34 6.01 20.12 -14.25
C ASP A 34 6.51 21.21 -13.28
N THR A 35 5.88 21.33 -12.11
CA THR A 35 6.31 22.20 -10.99
C THR A 35 6.93 21.39 -9.86
N MET A 36 7.62 22.06 -8.93
CA MET A 36 8.09 21.41 -7.71
C MET A 36 6.90 21.02 -6.82
N CYS A 37 7.00 19.86 -6.18
CA CYS A 37 5.98 19.34 -5.29
C CYS A 37 6.35 19.53 -3.83
N THR A 38 5.35 19.82 -2.99
CA THR A 38 5.42 19.45 -1.58
C THR A 38 5.21 17.95 -1.47
N ALA A 39 5.97 17.29 -0.60
CA ALA A 39 5.89 15.85 -0.42
C ALA A 39 5.67 15.46 1.04
N VAL A 40 4.91 14.39 1.27
CA VAL A 40 4.79 13.69 2.55
C VAL A 40 4.93 12.20 2.31
N GLY A 41 5.45 11.46 3.30
CA GLY A 41 5.72 10.04 3.13
C GLY A 41 5.67 9.26 4.44
N MET A 42 5.31 7.98 4.31
CA MET A 42 5.39 6.98 5.38
C MET A 42 6.23 5.82 4.86
N PHE A 43 7.15 5.34 5.71
CA PHE A 43 8.22 4.43 5.31
C PHE A 43 8.27 3.21 6.24
N THR A 44 8.94 2.13 5.88
CA THR A 44 9.05 0.95 6.75
C THR A 44 9.54 1.29 8.17
N LYS A 45 8.93 0.68 9.19
CA LYS A 45 9.51 0.63 10.55
C LYS A 45 10.52 -0.48 10.73
N ASN A 46 10.71 -1.36 9.74
CA ASN A 46 11.70 -2.43 9.81
C ASN A 46 13.08 -1.84 10.12
N VAL A 47 13.81 -2.47 11.05
CA VAL A 47 15.17 -2.04 11.42
C VAL A 47 16.09 -2.15 10.21
N VAL A 48 15.91 -3.19 9.39
CA VAL A 48 16.56 -3.33 8.09
C VAL A 48 15.83 -2.45 7.08
N LYS A 49 16.57 -1.52 6.46
CA LYS A 49 16.05 -0.61 5.43
C LYS A 49 16.88 -0.72 4.16
N GLY A 50 16.22 -0.69 3.01
CA GLY A 50 16.86 -0.59 1.71
C GLY A 50 17.63 0.72 1.57
N HIS A 51 18.75 0.70 0.86
CA HIS A 51 19.62 1.87 0.71
C HIS A 51 18.93 2.99 -0.07
N SER A 52 18.14 2.65 -1.09
CA SER A 52 17.32 3.60 -1.85
C SER A 52 16.30 4.32 -0.96
N LEU A 53 15.61 3.56 -0.11
CA LEU A 53 14.63 4.10 0.83
C LEU A 53 15.27 5.09 1.80
N GLN A 54 16.47 4.78 2.31
CA GLN A 54 17.20 5.67 3.22
C GLN A 54 17.49 7.04 2.58
N ILE A 55 17.90 7.07 1.31
CA ILE A 55 18.11 8.33 0.58
C ILE A 55 16.79 9.10 0.41
N THR A 56 15.69 8.40 0.07
CA THR A 56 14.36 9.02 -0.01
C THR A 56 13.92 9.63 1.32
N MET A 57 14.19 8.98 2.45
CA MET A 57 13.88 9.51 3.78
C MET A 57 14.66 10.80 4.08
N GLU A 58 15.88 10.94 3.56
CA GLU A 58 16.67 12.18 3.66
C GLU A 58 16.11 13.27 2.72
N HIS A 59 15.63 12.90 1.53
CA HIS A 59 15.17 13.83 0.50
C HIS A 59 13.75 14.36 0.70
N ILE A 60 12.85 13.60 1.35
CA ILE A 60 11.40 13.88 1.41
C ILE A 60 11.03 15.27 1.97
N ASN A 61 11.90 15.88 2.78
CA ASN A 61 11.67 17.21 3.36
C ASN A 61 12.03 18.38 2.42
N ASN A 62 12.55 18.09 1.22
CA ASN A 62 12.78 19.09 0.19
C ASN A 62 11.55 19.23 -0.72
N GLU A 63 11.55 20.27 -1.55
CA GLU A 63 10.69 20.32 -2.72
C GLU A 63 11.07 19.22 -3.74
N ILE A 64 10.11 18.43 -4.19
CA ILE A 64 10.36 17.23 -4.99
C ILE A 64 9.96 17.44 -6.44
N LYS A 65 10.85 17.10 -7.37
CA LYS A 65 10.60 17.16 -8.82
C LYS A 65 10.06 15.85 -9.37
N ALA A 66 10.55 14.72 -8.86
CA ALA A 66 10.22 13.40 -9.36
C ALA A 66 10.48 12.29 -8.33
N ILE A 67 9.89 11.14 -8.60
CA ILE A 67 10.25 9.87 -7.99
C ILE A 67 10.65 8.86 -9.06
N VAL A 68 11.74 8.15 -8.82
CA VAL A 68 12.23 7.04 -9.64
C VAL A 68 12.06 5.73 -8.86
N ILE A 69 11.59 4.67 -9.50
CA ILE A 69 11.41 3.37 -8.85
C ILE A 69 11.92 2.27 -9.77
N ASN A 70 12.81 1.40 -9.28
CA ASN A 70 13.15 0.17 -10.00
C ASN A 70 12.49 -1.06 -9.37
N SER A 71 12.20 -2.07 -10.19
CA SER A 71 11.69 -3.37 -9.76
C SER A 71 12.62 -4.51 -10.16
N GLY A 72 12.56 -5.63 -9.45
CA GLY A 72 13.42 -6.80 -9.62
C GLY A 72 14.67 -6.82 -8.71
N ASN A 73 15.05 -5.69 -8.12
CA ASN A 73 16.15 -5.60 -7.14
C ASN A 73 15.80 -4.57 -6.05
N ALA A 74 15.88 -4.97 -4.78
CA ALA A 74 15.51 -4.15 -3.64
C ALA A 74 16.56 -3.12 -3.21
N ASN A 75 17.79 -3.19 -3.73
CA ASN A 75 18.93 -2.41 -3.25
C ASN A 75 19.04 -2.39 -1.72
N ALA A 76 18.92 -3.56 -1.11
CA ALA A 76 18.96 -3.74 0.34
C ALA A 76 20.05 -4.74 0.71
N CYS A 77 20.69 -4.53 1.86
CA CYS A 77 21.76 -5.39 2.38
C CYS A 77 23.00 -5.54 1.46
N VAL A 78 23.34 -4.50 0.69
CA VAL A 78 24.52 -4.49 -0.22
C VAL A 78 25.65 -3.54 0.24
N GLY A 79 25.65 -3.15 1.53
CA GLY A 79 26.68 -2.29 2.11
C GLY A 79 26.80 -0.90 1.48
N VAL A 80 27.98 -0.31 1.57
CA VAL A 80 28.29 1.07 1.10
C VAL A 80 27.95 1.25 -0.39
N LYS A 81 28.13 0.20 -1.19
CA LYS A 81 27.82 0.23 -2.63
C LYS A 81 26.35 0.58 -2.90
N GLY A 82 25.40 0.03 -2.16
CA GLY A 82 23.98 0.33 -2.39
C GLY A 82 23.60 1.79 -2.13
N LYS A 83 24.26 2.42 -1.14
CA LYS A 83 24.11 3.86 -0.89
C LYS A 83 24.72 4.69 -2.03
N GLN A 84 25.90 4.31 -2.52
CA GLN A 84 26.54 4.97 -3.66
C GLN A 84 25.69 4.86 -4.94
N ASP A 85 25.18 3.66 -5.23
CA ASP A 85 24.31 3.40 -6.38
C ASP A 85 23.03 4.27 -6.29
N ALA A 86 22.39 4.35 -5.11
CA ALA A 86 21.20 5.19 -4.90
C ALA A 86 21.48 6.69 -5.11
N LEU A 87 22.60 7.20 -4.60
CA LEU A 87 23.02 8.59 -4.79
C LEU A 87 23.33 8.89 -6.26
N GLU A 88 23.92 7.94 -6.98
CA GLU A 88 24.21 8.08 -8.40
C GLU A 88 22.92 8.18 -9.22
N ILE A 89 21.93 7.32 -8.95
CA ILE A 89 20.62 7.34 -9.64
C ILE A 89 19.92 8.69 -9.40
N ALA A 90 19.92 9.19 -8.17
CA ALA A 90 19.32 10.48 -7.83
C ALA A 90 20.02 11.62 -8.60
N ARG A 91 21.36 11.62 -8.68
CA ARG A 91 22.14 12.60 -9.44
C ARG A 91 21.80 12.56 -10.93
N LEU A 92 21.79 11.37 -11.54
CA LEU A 92 21.50 11.21 -12.96
C LEU A 92 20.07 11.63 -13.31
N ALA A 93 19.09 11.25 -12.49
CA ALA A 93 17.71 11.67 -12.68
C ALA A 93 17.58 13.19 -12.59
N ALA A 94 18.27 13.81 -11.63
CA ALA A 94 18.27 15.25 -11.47
C ALA A 94 18.89 16.00 -12.66
N GLU A 95 19.99 15.50 -13.22
CA GLU A 95 20.60 16.05 -14.44
C GLU A 95 19.63 15.96 -15.64
N LEU A 96 19.00 14.81 -15.83
CA LEU A 96 18.04 14.59 -16.93
C LEU A 96 16.76 15.42 -16.78
N LEU A 97 16.35 15.73 -15.55
CA LEU A 97 15.14 16.51 -15.24
C LEU A 97 15.41 17.98 -14.93
N ASN A 98 16.66 18.42 -15.05
CA ASN A 98 17.12 19.77 -14.75
C ASN A 98 16.70 20.25 -13.34
N CYS A 99 17.01 19.46 -12.31
CA CYS A 99 16.76 19.78 -10.91
C CYS A 99 17.96 19.39 -10.03
N LYS A 100 17.83 19.52 -8.70
CA LYS A 100 18.86 19.08 -7.75
C LYS A 100 18.64 17.63 -7.34
N SER A 101 19.73 16.93 -6.99
CA SER A 101 19.69 15.51 -6.58
C SER A 101 18.78 15.27 -5.37
N ASN A 102 18.76 16.19 -4.39
CA ASN A 102 17.89 16.12 -3.21
C ASN A 102 16.40 16.41 -3.50
N GLN A 103 16.05 16.70 -4.76
CA GLN A 103 14.66 16.87 -5.23
C GLN A 103 14.15 15.60 -5.94
N ILE A 104 14.93 14.52 -5.95
CA ILE A 104 14.56 13.24 -6.51
C ILE A 104 14.33 12.24 -5.39
N LEU A 105 13.14 11.65 -5.31
CA LEU A 105 12.92 10.46 -4.50
C LEU A 105 13.29 9.22 -5.31
N PHE A 106 13.81 8.20 -4.64
CA PHE A 106 14.16 6.93 -5.28
C PHE A 106 13.81 5.72 -4.39
N ASN A 107 13.19 4.70 -4.97
CA ASN A 107 12.95 3.45 -4.26
C ASN A 107 13.21 2.22 -5.14
N SER A 108 13.39 1.08 -4.48
CA SER A 108 13.81 -0.17 -5.11
C SER A 108 13.02 -1.34 -4.53
N THR A 109 12.53 -2.26 -5.35
CA THR A 109 11.81 -3.46 -4.90
C THR A 109 12.29 -4.71 -5.64
N GLY A 110 12.32 -5.86 -4.95
CA GLY A 110 12.71 -7.15 -5.52
C GLY A 110 13.71 -7.90 -4.66
N VAL A 111 14.72 -8.52 -5.28
CA VAL A 111 15.67 -9.39 -4.56
C VAL A 111 16.58 -8.57 -3.63
N ILE A 112 16.70 -9.01 -2.37
CA ILE A 112 17.61 -8.46 -1.34
C ILE A 112 19.01 -9.08 -1.48
N GLY A 113 20.06 -8.29 -1.20
CA GLY A 113 21.44 -8.76 -1.13
C GLY A 113 22.15 -8.91 -2.48
N LYS A 114 21.56 -8.37 -3.57
CA LYS A 114 22.18 -8.32 -4.90
C LYS A 114 22.50 -6.88 -5.29
N PRO A 115 23.73 -6.56 -5.71
CA PRO A 115 24.06 -5.22 -6.22
C PRO A 115 23.17 -4.82 -7.40
N LEU A 116 22.90 -3.53 -7.56
CA LEU A 116 22.16 -3.01 -8.70
C LEU A 116 23.00 -3.15 -9.99
N ASN A 117 22.32 -3.43 -11.10
CA ASN A 117 22.93 -3.33 -12.43
C ASN A 117 22.87 -1.87 -12.88
N MET A 118 23.91 -1.10 -12.54
CA MET A 118 23.95 0.34 -12.79
C MET A 118 24.00 0.69 -14.28
N ASP A 119 24.63 -0.14 -15.11
CA ASP A 119 24.69 0.11 -16.57
C ASP A 119 23.29 0.02 -17.21
N ALA A 120 22.52 -1.01 -16.82
CA ALA A 120 21.12 -1.14 -17.17
C ALA A 120 20.30 0.08 -16.72
N LEU A 121 20.42 0.46 -15.44
CA LEU A 121 19.67 1.57 -14.86
C LEU A 121 19.97 2.92 -15.50
N ARG A 122 21.23 3.22 -15.82
CA ARG A 122 21.61 4.46 -16.52
C ARG A 122 20.87 4.61 -17.84
N ASN A 123 20.89 3.55 -18.66
CA ASN A 123 20.21 3.54 -19.95
C ASN A 123 18.69 3.60 -19.80
N GLY A 124 18.13 2.80 -18.89
CA GLY A 124 16.69 2.76 -18.63
C GLY A 124 16.13 4.08 -18.13
N LEU A 125 16.86 4.75 -17.24
CA LEU A 125 16.50 6.06 -16.71
C LEU A 125 16.48 7.12 -17.82
N MET A 126 17.50 7.14 -18.68
CA MET A 126 17.55 8.05 -19.84
C MET A 126 16.34 7.83 -20.76
N GLN A 127 16.04 6.59 -21.11
CA GLN A 127 14.88 6.23 -21.94
C GLN A 127 13.54 6.61 -21.29
N SER A 128 13.41 6.37 -19.98
CA SER A 128 12.21 6.72 -19.23
C SER A 128 11.97 8.23 -19.19
N VAL A 129 13.02 9.02 -18.93
CA VAL A 129 12.89 10.49 -18.92
C VAL A 129 12.53 11.03 -20.31
N GLN A 130 13.14 10.50 -21.38
CA GLN A 130 12.79 10.88 -22.76
C GLN A 130 11.35 10.53 -23.14
N SER A 131 10.75 9.53 -22.48
CA SER A 131 9.41 9.02 -22.78
C SER A 131 8.32 9.54 -21.82
N LEU A 132 8.64 10.51 -20.96
CA LEU A 132 7.69 11.09 -20.00
C LEU A 132 6.46 11.64 -20.70
N SER A 133 5.29 11.18 -20.26
CA SER A 133 4.00 11.55 -20.85
C SER A 133 2.93 11.75 -19.78
N TYR A 134 1.99 12.66 -20.03
CA TYR A 134 0.79 12.84 -19.20
C TYR A 134 -0.15 11.61 -19.24
N ASN A 135 0.05 10.69 -20.19
CA ASN A 135 -0.69 9.43 -20.28
C ASN A 135 0.16 8.21 -19.84
N GLY A 136 1.32 8.45 -19.24
CA GLY A 136 2.27 7.39 -18.89
C GLY A 136 2.02 6.69 -17.55
N GLY A 137 0.93 7.01 -16.84
CA GLY A 137 0.62 6.41 -15.54
C GLY A 137 0.60 4.88 -15.56
N ASN A 138 -0.10 4.27 -16.53
CA ASN A 138 -0.23 2.82 -16.63
C ASN A 138 1.11 2.10 -16.85
N ILE A 139 1.98 2.66 -17.71
CA ILE A 139 3.29 2.04 -17.99
C ILE A 139 4.22 2.15 -16.78
N ALA A 140 4.15 3.26 -16.02
CA ALA A 140 4.88 3.40 -14.76
C ALA A 140 4.38 2.42 -13.69
N ALA A 141 3.06 2.25 -13.57
CA ALA A 141 2.46 1.28 -12.64
C ALA A 141 2.86 -0.17 -12.98
N ARG A 142 2.96 -0.51 -14.27
CA ARG A 142 3.51 -1.81 -14.73
C ARG A 142 4.99 -1.97 -14.39
N ALA A 143 5.77 -0.90 -14.50
CA ALA A 143 7.21 -0.95 -14.29
C ALA A 143 7.63 -1.21 -12.84
N ILE A 144 6.77 -0.87 -11.87
CA ILE A 144 7.05 -1.13 -10.45
C ILE A 144 6.62 -2.53 -9.97
N MET A 145 5.89 -3.29 -10.78
CA MET A 145 5.41 -4.65 -10.44
C MET A 145 6.57 -5.65 -10.32
N THR A 146 6.44 -6.60 -9.37
CA THR A 146 7.33 -7.76 -9.24
C THR A 146 6.57 -9.07 -9.45
N THR A 147 5.99 -9.60 -8.39
CA THR A 147 5.18 -10.83 -8.35
C THR A 147 3.69 -10.54 -8.48
N ASP A 148 3.34 -9.25 -8.52
CA ASP A 148 2.02 -8.75 -8.84
C ASP A 148 1.50 -9.38 -10.14
N THR A 149 0.24 -9.81 -10.17
CA THR A 149 -0.41 -10.33 -11.39
C THR A 149 -1.23 -9.24 -12.09
N LYS A 150 -1.59 -8.17 -11.37
CA LYS A 150 -2.38 -7.05 -11.88
C LYS A 150 -1.76 -5.69 -11.57
N VAL A 151 -1.96 -4.76 -12.50
CA VAL A 151 -1.62 -3.35 -12.33
C VAL A 151 -2.61 -2.73 -11.33
N LYS A 152 -2.10 -1.94 -10.37
CA LYS A 152 -2.91 -1.29 -9.34
C LYS A 152 -2.76 0.21 -9.47
N GLU A 153 -3.76 0.85 -10.06
CA GLU A 153 -3.80 2.30 -10.25
C GLU A 153 -5.23 2.82 -10.10
N VAL A 154 -5.37 4.07 -9.66
CA VAL A 154 -6.67 4.71 -9.50
C VAL A 154 -6.54 6.23 -9.63
N GLY A 155 -7.56 6.86 -10.19
CA GLY A 155 -7.72 8.31 -10.16
C GLY A 155 -9.11 8.69 -9.65
N VAL A 156 -9.16 9.73 -8.83
CA VAL A 156 -10.39 10.33 -8.26
C VAL A 156 -10.34 11.84 -8.47
N ALA A 157 -11.49 12.45 -8.75
CA ALA A 157 -11.62 13.90 -8.77
C ALA A 157 -12.70 14.36 -7.78
N VAL A 158 -12.51 15.53 -7.22
CA VAL A 158 -13.43 16.18 -6.29
C VAL A 158 -13.46 17.69 -6.58
N GLU A 159 -14.58 18.33 -6.28
CA GLU A 159 -14.75 19.76 -6.45
C GLU A 159 -14.46 20.48 -5.14
N VAL A 160 -13.49 21.39 -5.16
CA VAL A 160 -13.04 22.20 -4.03
C VAL A 160 -13.23 23.66 -4.43
N ASN A 161 -14.14 24.41 -3.79
CA ASN A 161 -14.49 25.78 -4.19
C ASN A 161 -14.78 25.95 -5.69
N ASN A 162 -15.62 25.08 -6.27
CA ASN A 162 -15.92 25.03 -7.71
C ASN A 162 -14.70 24.76 -8.62
N THR A 163 -13.57 24.36 -8.05
CA THR A 163 -12.36 23.98 -8.77
C THR A 163 -12.20 22.48 -8.72
N LYS A 164 -12.09 21.85 -9.89
CA LYS A 164 -11.81 20.41 -9.97
C LYS A 164 -10.38 20.12 -9.55
N VAL A 165 -10.24 19.40 -8.44
CA VAL A 165 -9.01 18.83 -7.90
C VAL A 165 -9.00 17.32 -8.19
N SER A 166 -7.83 16.77 -8.51
CA SER A 166 -7.67 15.34 -8.81
C SER A 166 -6.58 14.73 -7.94
N ILE A 167 -6.83 13.50 -7.50
CA ILE A 167 -5.87 12.66 -6.77
C ILE A 167 -5.70 11.37 -7.56
N GLY A 168 -4.46 11.06 -7.87
CA GLY A 168 -4.05 9.89 -8.63
C GLY A 168 -3.14 9.01 -7.81
N GLY A 169 -3.12 7.70 -8.08
CA GLY A 169 -2.18 6.82 -7.40
C GLY A 169 -1.87 5.54 -8.18
N MET A 170 -0.72 4.97 -7.86
CA MET A 170 -0.32 3.62 -8.25
C MET A 170 0.29 2.92 -7.05
N ALA A 171 0.14 1.61 -6.99
CA ALA A 171 0.78 0.80 -5.97
C ALA A 171 1.28 -0.53 -6.53
N LYS A 172 2.18 -1.17 -5.80
CA LYS A 172 2.63 -2.54 -6.05
C LYS A 172 2.83 -3.28 -4.75
N GLY A 173 2.72 -4.59 -4.78
CA GLY A 173 2.75 -5.46 -3.61
C GLY A 173 1.80 -6.63 -3.81
N SER A 174 2.27 -7.83 -3.46
CA SER A 174 1.51 -9.09 -3.53
C SER A 174 2.07 -10.12 -2.55
N GLY A 175 3.36 -10.09 -2.28
CA GLY A 175 4.02 -10.88 -1.23
C GLY A 175 4.89 -10.04 -0.31
N MET A 176 5.27 -10.66 0.80
CA MET A 176 5.83 -10.05 1.99
C MET A 176 4.89 -9.00 2.59
N ILE A 177 3.57 -9.01 2.47
CA ILE A 177 2.70 -7.90 2.92
C ILE A 177 2.28 -7.97 4.40
N HIS A 178 2.89 -7.16 5.26
CA HIS A 178 2.39 -6.85 6.60
C HIS A 178 2.86 -5.47 7.11
N PRO A 179 2.01 -4.46 6.99
CA PRO A 179 2.21 -3.13 7.48
C PRO A 179 2.27 -3.02 9.00
N ASN A 180 3.43 -2.62 9.48
CA ASN A 180 3.51 -1.60 10.51
C ASN A 180 4.11 -0.35 9.85
N MET A 181 3.49 0.09 8.74
CA MET A 181 4.03 0.76 7.52
C MET A 181 4.52 -0.18 6.39
N ALA A 182 3.55 -0.83 5.71
CA ALA A 182 3.45 -1.92 4.68
C ALA A 182 4.52 -2.25 3.63
N THR A 183 4.72 -3.55 3.32
CA THR A 183 5.50 -4.10 2.18
C THR A 183 5.03 -3.80 0.79
N MET A 184 5.09 -2.55 0.43
CA MET A 184 4.62 -2.10 -0.86
C MET A 184 5.39 -0.87 -1.28
N ILE A 185 5.14 -0.45 -2.50
CA ILE A 185 5.49 0.89 -2.94
C ILE A 185 4.19 1.52 -3.41
N GLY A 186 3.80 2.64 -2.80
CA GLY A 186 2.67 3.46 -3.17
C GLY A 186 3.12 4.86 -3.55
N VAL A 187 2.69 5.35 -4.71
CA VAL A 187 2.91 6.73 -5.14
C VAL A 187 1.56 7.35 -5.41
N ILE A 188 1.29 8.46 -4.73
CA ILE A 188 0.08 9.24 -4.86
C ILE A 188 0.47 10.64 -5.34
N THR A 189 -0.29 11.19 -6.27
CA THR A 189 -0.11 12.52 -6.82
C THR A 189 -1.39 13.32 -6.66
N THR A 190 -1.28 14.62 -6.48
CA THR A 190 -2.43 15.53 -6.45
C THR A 190 -2.06 16.87 -7.06
N ASP A 191 -3.02 17.48 -7.76
CA ASP A 191 -2.90 18.84 -8.25
C ASP A 191 -3.51 19.88 -7.28
N ALA A 192 -4.02 19.43 -6.12
CA ALA A 192 -4.58 20.29 -5.08
C ALA A 192 -3.56 21.29 -4.51
N SER A 193 -3.96 22.55 -4.36
CA SER A 193 -3.27 23.48 -3.48
C SER A 193 -3.68 23.22 -2.02
N ILE A 194 -2.76 22.75 -1.17
CA ILE A 194 -3.02 22.37 0.23
C ILE A 194 -1.78 22.68 1.08
N SER A 195 -1.97 23.12 2.33
CA SER A 195 -0.86 23.36 3.25
C SER A 195 -0.14 22.05 3.60
N GLN A 196 1.17 22.12 3.86
CA GLN A 196 1.97 20.94 4.20
C GLN A 196 1.45 20.21 5.44
N GLU A 197 1.01 20.96 6.46
CA GLU A 197 0.47 20.42 7.71
C GLU A 197 -0.80 19.61 7.48
N LEU A 198 -1.77 20.17 6.76
CA LEU A 198 -3.03 19.49 6.47
C LEU A 198 -2.84 18.32 5.50
N MET A 199 -1.93 18.45 4.54
CA MET A 199 -1.56 17.36 3.64
C MET A 199 -0.98 16.17 4.42
N ASP A 200 -0.03 16.42 5.32
CA ASP A 200 0.58 15.39 6.17
C ASP A 200 -0.45 14.71 7.08
N LYS A 201 -1.35 15.50 7.68
CA LYS A 201 -2.43 14.98 8.53
C LYS A 201 -3.39 14.07 7.75
N ALA A 202 -3.93 14.55 6.62
CA ALA A 202 -4.87 13.78 5.80
C ALA A 202 -4.19 12.51 5.24
N PHE A 203 -2.92 12.62 4.87
CA PHE A 203 -2.11 11.51 4.38
C PHE A 203 -1.93 10.43 5.44
N LYS A 204 -1.45 10.80 6.64
CA LYS A 204 -1.24 9.85 7.75
C LYS A 204 -2.52 9.13 8.14
N GLU A 205 -3.64 9.83 8.24
CA GLU A 205 -4.92 9.23 8.58
C GLU A 205 -5.43 8.28 7.48
N SER A 206 -5.31 8.68 6.21
CA SER A 206 -5.69 7.85 5.06
C SER A 206 -4.83 6.57 4.99
N VAL A 207 -3.50 6.70 5.11
CA VAL A 207 -2.57 5.55 5.10
C VAL A 207 -2.80 4.65 6.32
N ASN A 208 -3.04 5.22 7.51
CA ASN A 208 -3.27 4.45 8.73
C ASN A 208 -4.54 3.61 8.69
N SER A 209 -5.58 4.07 7.98
CA SER A 209 -6.85 3.36 7.81
C SER A 209 -6.91 2.46 6.59
N SER A 210 -5.89 2.47 5.72
CA SER A 210 -5.83 1.65 4.50
C SER A 210 -4.58 0.78 4.40
N PHE A 211 -3.45 1.33 3.95
CA PHE A 211 -2.21 0.58 3.74
C PHE A 211 -1.67 0.03 5.05
N ASN A 212 -1.96 0.63 6.21
CA ASN A 212 -1.63 0.05 7.51
C ASN A 212 -2.69 -0.91 8.09
N ARG A 213 -3.65 -1.31 7.25
CA ARG A 213 -4.75 -2.22 7.57
C ARG A 213 -4.88 -3.32 6.51
N ILE A 214 -3.77 -3.74 5.92
CA ILE A 214 -3.76 -4.88 4.98
C ILE A 214 -2.75 -5.94 5.38
N SER A 215 -2.92 -7.22 5.05
CA SER A 215 -1.83 -8.20 5.18
C SER A 215 -2.03 -9.42 4.29
N VAL A 216 -0.94 -9.91 3.68
CA VAL A 216 -0.90 -11.18 2.94
C VAL A 216 -0.26 -12.27 3.79
N ASP A 217 0.92 -12.03 4.38
CA ASP A 217 1.73 -13.11 4.98
C ASP A 217 2.27 -12.81 6.38
N GLY A 218 2.20 -11.56 6.85
CA GLY A 218 2.69 -11.20 8.18
C GLY A 218 4.11 -10.60 8.21
N ASP A 219 4.80 -10.53 7.06
CA ASP A 219 6.15 -9.99 6.98
C ASP A 219 6.19 -8.49 6.61
N THR A 220 7.06 -7.69 7.23
CA THR A 220 7.22 -6.26 6.91
C THR A 220 8.51 -6.06 6.10
N SER A 221 8.46 -5.43 4.91
CA SER A 221 9.62 -5.28 4.03
C SER A 221 10.60 -4.25 4.53
N VAL A 222 11.74 -4.29 3.86
CA VAL A 222 12.84 -3.34 4.03
C VAL A 222 12.71 -2.11 3.13
N CYS A 223 11.78 -2.08 2.17
CA CYS A 223 11.65 -1.03 1.15
C CYS A 223 10.33 -0.26 1.18
N ASP A 224 9.55 -0.41 2.24
CA ASP A 224 8.16 0.07 2.32
C ASP A 224 8.09 1.57 2.23
N MET A 225 7.22 2.05 1.35
CA MET A 225 7.04 3.49 1.16
C MET A 225 5.71 3.81 0.51
N VAL A 226 4.91 4.66 1.16
CA VAL A 226 3.87 5.44 0.49
C VAL A 226 4.31 6.89 0.48
N VAL A 227 4.20 7.57 -0.66
CA VAL A 227 4.41 9.03 -0.76
C VAL A 227 3.22 9.71 -1.43
N LEU A 228 2.94 10.94 -1.02
CA LEU A 228 2.01 11.85 -1.67
C LEU A 228 2.78 13.08 -2.15
N LEU A 229 2.67 13.38 -3.45
CA LEU A 229 3.26 14.56 -4.09
C LEU A 229 2.15 15.53 -4.49
N SER A 230 2.22 16.77 -4.03
CA SER A 230 1.30 17.84 -4.41
C SER A 230 2.01 18.93 -5.22
N ASN A 231 1.52 19.24 -6.41
CA ASN A 231 2.11 20.24 -7.31
C ASN A 231 1.31 21.55 -7.44
N ALA A 232 0.15 21.63 -6.76
CA ALA A 232 -0.77 22.78 -6.74
C ALA A 232 -1.30 23.27 -8.11
N MET A 233 -1.24 22.47 -9.17
CA MET A 233 -1.62 22.89 -10.53
C MET A 233 -3.13 22.94 -10.80
N ALA A 234 -3.99 22.49 -9.88
CA ALA A 234 -5.44 22.67 -9.96
C ALA A 234 -5.83 24.15 -9.84
N LYS A 235 -5.00 24.95 -9.15
CA LYS A 235 -5.23 26.38 -8.85
C LYS A 235 -6.48 26.65 -8.01
N ASN A 236 -6.88 25.70 -7.17
CA ASN A 236 -7.83 25.98 -6.09
C ASN A 236 -7.17 26.87 -5.03
N ASP A 237 -7.98 27.55 -4.22
CA ASP A 237 -7.50 28.23 -3.01
C ASP A 237 -6.78 27.25 -2.09
N ILE A 238 -5.74 27.70 -1.40
CA ILE A 238 -4.96 26.84 -0.50
C ILE A 238 -5.89 26.27 0.56
N ILE A 239 -5.96 24.94 0.65
CA ILE A 239 -6.63 24.26 1.76
C ILE A 239 -5.71 24.34 2.98
N ASP A 240 -6.01 25.24 3.92
CA ASP A 240 -5.17 25.49 5.11
C ASP A 240 -5.94 25.48 6.44
N ASN A 241 -7.24 25.21 6.42
CA ASN A 241 -8.09 25.09 7.60
C ASN A 241 -8.78 23.72 7.66
N GLU A 242 -8.53 22.97 8.73
CA GLU A 242 -9.07 21.63 8.95
C GLU A 242 -10.61 21.59 9.07
N GLN A 243 -11.22 22.68 9.56
CA GLN A 243 -12.66 22.73 9.85
C GLN A 243 -13.51 22.98 8.61
N THR A 244 -12.90 23.09 7.43
CA THR A 244 -13.63 23.43 6.21
C THR A 244 -14.08 22.20 5.43
N ASN A 245 -15.12 22.39 4.61
CA ASN A 245 -15.65 21.32 3.77
C ASN A 245 -14.62 20.89 2.71
N GLU A 246 -13.78 21.81 2.25
CA GLU A 246 -12.71 21.59 1.27
C GLU A 246 -11.69 20.56 1.78
N TYR A 247 -11.25 20.71 3.03
CA TYR A 247 -10.35 19.74 3.65
C TYR A 247 -11.00 18.36 3.79
N SER A 248 -12.26 18.32 4.25
CA SER A 248 -13.03 17.08 4.37
C SER A 248 -13.17 16.35 3.02
N LEU A 249 -13.47 17.09 1.96
CA LEU A 249 -13.59 16.57 0.60
C LEU A 249 -12.26 16.05 0.06
N PHE A 250 -11.17 16.80 0.24
CA PHE A 250 -9.82 16.36 -0.13
C PHE A 250 -9.41 15.07 0.61
N LYS A 251 -9.55 15.06 1.94
CA LYS A 251 -9.22 13.90 2.77
C LYS A 251 -10.04 12.68 2.37
N LYS A 252 -11.34 12.84 2.12
CA LYS A 252 -12.21 11.74 1.65
C LYS A 252 -11.73 11.17 0.32
N ALA A 253 -11.40 12.04 -0.66
CA ALA A 253 -10.88 11.60 -1.94
C ALA A 253 -9.53 10.86 -1.79
N LEU A 254 -8.64 11.35 -0.93
CA LEU A 254 -7.37 10.70 -0.62
C LEU A 254 -7.59 9.32 0.04
N SER A 255 -8.48 9.24 1.03
CA SER A 255 -8.83 7.97 1.67
C SER A 255 -9.40 6.95 0.70
N VAL A 256 -10.21 7.37 -0.27
CA VAL A 256 -10.72 6.47 -1.33
C VAL A 256 -9.58 5.91 -2.19
N VAL A 257 -8.63 6.75 -2.61
CA VAL A 257 -7.44 6.31 -3.37
C VAL A 257 -6.61 5.32 -2.56
N CYS A 258 -6.32 5.66 -1.30
CA CYS A 258 -5.51 4.82 -0.42
C CYS A 258 -6.20 3.49 -0.08
N GLU A 259 -7.51 3.46 0.21
CA GLU A 259 -8.27 2.23 0.50
C GLU A 259 -8.36 1.34 -0.73
N HIS A 260 -8.64 1.91 -1.91
CA HIS A 260 -8.70 1.17 -3.16
C HIS A 260 -7.38 0.45 -3.45
N LEU A 261 -6.26 1.18 -3.46
CA LEU A 261 -4.94 0.61 -3.73
C LEU A 261 -4.54 -0.45 -2.70
N ALA A 262 -4.86 -0.23 -1.41
CA ALA A 262 -4.59 -1.20 -0.36
C ALA A 262 -5.38 -2.51 -0.57
N LYS A 263 -6.66 -2.42 -0.91
CA LYS A 263 -7.49 -3.59 -1.23
C LYS A 263 -6.98 -4.33 -2.47
N GLU A 264 -6.59 -3.63 -3.52
CA GLU A 264 -6.03 -4.25 -4.73
C GLU A 264 -4.72 -5.00 -4.45
N ILE A 265 -3.90 -4.56 -3.49
CA ILE A 265 -2.73 -5.31 -3.01
C ILE A 265 -3.14 -6.66 -2.42
N VAL A 266 -4.15 -6.68 -1.56
CA VAL A 266 -4.61 -7.91 -0.89
C VAL A 266 -5.29 -8.85 -1.87
N LYS A 267 -6.13 -8.32 -2.78
CA LYS A 267 -6.79 -9.10 -3.83
C LYS A 267 -5.81 -9.76 -4.79
N ASP A 268 -4.64 -9.15 -4.98
CA ASP A 268 -3.55 -9.67 -5.80
C ASP A 268 -2.44 -10.33 -4.94
N GLY A 269 -2.77 -10.72 -3.70
CA GLY A 269 -1.83 -11.43 -2.84
C GLY A 269 -1.31 -12.71 -3.49
N GLU A 270 -0.06 -13.08 -3.23
CA GLU A 270 0.56 -14.25 -3.84
C GLU A 270 -0.22 -15.54 -3.54
N GLY A 271 -0.84 -16.11 -4.57
CA GLY A 271 -1.70 -17.28 -4.42
C GLY A 271 -3.02 -17.02 -3.70
N ALA A 272 -3.38 -15.77 -3.42
CA ALA A 272 -4.65 -15.43 -2.81
C ALA A 272 -5.82 -15.83 -3.72
N THR A 273 -6.86 -16.43 -3.12
CA THR A 273 -8.12 -16.75 -3.81
C THR A 273 -9.27 -15.89 -3.30
N LYS A 274 -9.16 -15.38 -2.06
CA LYS A 274 -10.19 -14.57 -1.40
C LYS A 274 -9.56 -13.40 -0.65
N ILE A 275 -10.30 -12.29 -0.59
CA ILE A 275 -10.04 -11.17 0.34
C ILE A 275 -10.99 -11.27 1.53
N ILE A 276 -10.45 -11.05 2.72
CA ILE A 276 -11.14 -11.19 4.00
C ILE A 276 -11.13 -9.82 4.67
N GLU A 277 -12.31 -9.22 4.89
CA GLU A 277 -12.45 -8.05 5.75
C GLU A 277 -12.72 -8.51 7.18
N ILE A 278 -11.77 -8.28 8.07
CA ILE A 278 -11.90 -8.58 9.50
C ILE A 278 -12.25 -7.27 10.20
N SER A 279 -13.39 -7.23 10.89
CA SER A 279 -13.82 -6.11 11.70
C SER A 279 -13.91 -6.52 13.17
N VAL A 280 -13.31 -5.71 14.04
CA VAL A 280 -13.50 -5.78 15.49
C VAL A 280 -14.32 -4.59 15.91
N GLN A 281 -15.36 -4.83 16.70
CA GLN A 281 -16.30 -3.80 17.14
C GLN A 281 -16.44 -3.78 18.65
N GLY A 282 -16.64 -2.59 19.21
CA GLY A 282 -16.96 -2.42 20.61
C GLY A 282 -15.79 -2.71 21.56
N ALA A 283 -14.55 -2.39 21.16
CA ALA A 283 -13.40 -2.45 22.04
C ALA A 283 -13.33 -1.25 23.01
N LYS A 284 -12.67 -1.44 24.17
CA LYS A 284 -12.41 -0.36 25.15
C LYS A 284 -11.39 0.66 24.66
N THR A 285 -10.42 0.23 23.84
CA THR A 285 -9.35 1.06 23.32
C THR A 285 -9.13 0.77 21.84
N PRO A 286 -8.62 1.73 21.05
CA PRO A 286 -8.21 1.49 19.67
C PRO A 286 -7.15 0.38 19.56
N GLN A 287 -6.22 0.34 20.53
CA GLN A 287 -5.15 -0.65 20.55
C GLN A 287 -5.69 -2.08 20.69
N ASN A 288 -6.66 -2.32 21.57
CA ASN A 288 -7.28 -3.65 21.71
C ASN A 288 -7.98 -4.09 20.42
N ALA A 289 -8.68 -3.17 19.75
CA ALA A 289 -9.32 -3.48 18.47
C ALA A 289 -8.27 -3.84 17.39
N TYR A 290 -7.20 -3.05 17.32
CA TYR A 290 -6.08 -3.29 16.40
C TYR A 290 -5.38 -4.62 16.67
N ASP A 291 -5.04 -4.92 17.93
CA ASP A 291 -4.34 -6.14 18.30
C ASP A 291 -5.13 -7.38 17.89
N ILE A 292 -6.46 -7.36 18.04
CA ILE A 292 -7.33 -8.47 17.63
C ILE A 292 -7.39 -8.60 16.10
N VAL A 293 -7.69 -7.53 15.34
CA VAL A 293 -7.72 -7.65 13.86
C VAL A 293 -6.38 -8.10 13.31
N ASN A 294 -5.28 -7.63 13.91
CA ASN A 294 -3.91 -7.96 13.53
C ASN A 294 -3.58 -9.44 13.81
N ALA A 295 -3.97 -9.96 14.98
CA ALA A 295 -3.73 -11.35 15.37
C ALA A 295 -4.56 -12.34 14.54
N VAL A 296 -5.83 -12.01 14.28
CA VAL A 296 -6.73 -12.81 13.44
C VAL A 296 -6.27 -12.77 11.99
N GLY A 297 -5.92 -11.59 11.48
CA GLY A 297 -5.48 -11.38 10.10
C GLY A 297 -4.17 -12.07 9.73
N LYS A 298 -3.29 -12.30 10.71
CA LYS A 298 -2.03 -13.06 10.53
C LYS A 298 -2.16 -14.55 10.79
N SER A 299 -3.26 -15.02 11.36
CA SER A 299 -3.38 -16.41 11.78
C SER A 299 -3.37 -17.36 10.57
N PRO A 300 -2.36 -18.24 10.41
CA PRO A 300 -2.37 -19.21 9.31
C PRO A 300 -3.58 -20.13 9.39
N LEU A 301 -4.04 -20.46 10.60
CA LEU A 301 -5.22 -21.31 10.81
C LEU A 301 -6.50 -20.62 10.34
N VAL A 302 -6.70 -19.33 10.63
CA VAL A 302 -7.86 -18.59 10.11
C VAL A 302 -7.78 -18.49 8.59
N LYS A 303 -6.64 -18.06 8.05
CA LYS A 303 -6.45 -17.87 6.61
C LYS A 303 -6.63 -19.17 5.81
N THR A 304 -6.17 -20.31 6.33
CA THR A 304 -6.38 -21.63 5.70
C THR A 304 -7.81 -22.15 5.86
N ALA A 305 -8.50 -21.83 6.96
CA ALA A 305 -9.92 -22.16 7.11
C ALA A 305 -10.77 -21.45 6.06
N ILE A 306 -10.51 -20.16 5.83
CA ILE A 306 -11.22 -19.41 4.78
C ILE A 306 -10.88 -19.90 3.37
N PHE A 307 -9.62 -20.26 3.11
CA PHE A 307 -9.24 -20.93 1.85
C PHE A 307 -9.99 -22.25 1.66
N GLY A 308 -10.11 -23.06 2.72
CA GLY A 308 -10.83 -24.33 2.71
C GLY A 308 -12.35 -24.21 2.82
N GLU A 309 -12.89 -22.99 2.81
CA GLU A 309 -14.32 -22.70 2.95
C GLU A 309 -14.94 -23.30 4.22
N ASP A 310 -14.16 -23.33 5.31
CA ASP A 310 -14.52 -23.82 6.64
C ASP A 310 -14.89 -22.65 7.57
N ALA A 311 -16.12 -22.67 8.09
CA ALA A 311 -16.69 -21.64 8.98
C ALA A 311 -16.17 -21.74 10.43
N ASN A 312 -14.84 -21.80 10.56
CA ASN A 312 -14.16 -22.19 11.79
C ASN A 312 -14.02 -21.02 12.78
N TRP A 313 -15.10 -20.66 13.44
CA TRP A 313 -15.11 -19.62 14.47
C TRP A 313 -14.18 -19.92 15.66
N GLY A 314 -13.92 -21.21 15.93
CA GLY A 314 -12.96 -21.66 16.94
C GLY A 314 -11.53 -21.16 16.66
N ARG A 315 -11.08 -21.20 15.39
CA ARG A 315 -9.80 -20.62 14.99
C ARG A 315 -9.78 -19.09 15.12
N ILE A 316 -10.91 -18.43 14.82
CA ILE A 316 -11.05 -16.97 14.94
C ILE A 316 -10.94 -16.53 16.41
N ILE A 317 -11.72 -17.12 17.32
CA ILE A 317 -11.69 -16.77 18.74
C ILE A 317 -10.35 -17.14 19.39
N THR A 318 -9.72 -18.24 18.96
CA THR A 318 -8.36 -18.61 19.39
C THR A 318 -7.36 -17.51 19.00
N ALA A 319 -7.45 -16.99 17.78
CA ALA A 319 -6.59 -15.91 17.30
C ALA A 319 -6.82 -14.58 18.01
N ALA A 320 -8.08 -14.25 18.31
CA ALA A 320 -8.40 -13.13 19.19
C ALA A 320 -7.79 -13.36 20.60
N GLY A 321 -7.88 -14.58 21.14
CA GLY A 321 -7.39 -14.98 22.45
C GLY A 321 -5.89 -14.75 22.68
N TYR A 322 -5.04 -15.01 21.69
CA TYR A 322 -3.60 -14.77 21.80
C TYR A 322 -3.15 -13.35 21.37
N SER A 323 -4.08 -12.45 21.05
CA SER A 323 -3.77 -11.12 20.50
C SER A 323 -3.00 -10.20 21.45
N GLY A 324 -3.11 -10.43 22.77
CA GLY A 324 -2.61 -9.51 23.80
C GLY A 324 -3.59 -8.40 24.19
N ALA A 325 -4.76 -8.32 23.55
CA ALA A 325 -5.81 -7.35 23.88
C ALA A 325 -6.58 -7.71 25.17
N ASP A 326 -7.01 -6.69 25.92
CA ASP A 326 -7.97 -6.87 27.03
C ASP A 326 -9.41 -6.97 26.50
N PHE A 327 -10.01 -8.15 26.62
CA PHE A 327 -11.43 -8.39 26.35
C PHE A 327 -11.99 -9.56 27.18
N LYS A 328 -13.31 -9.68 27.22
CA LYS A 328 -14.05 -10.71 27.95
C LYS A 328 -14.60 -11.75 26.97
N THR A 329 -14.14 -13.00 27.08
CA THR A 329 -14.53 -14.07 26.15
C THR A 329 -16.02 -14.37 26.20
N ASP A 330 -16.64 -14.25 27.37
CA ASP A 330 -18.07 -14.47 27.64
C ASP A 330 -19.00 -13.38 27.08
N LEU A 331 -18.45 -12.31 26.48
CA LEU A 331 -19.22 -11.25 25.82
C LEU A 331 -19.08 -11.22 24.30
N ILE A 332 -18.26 -12.11 23.73
CA ILE A 332 -17.93 -12.07 22.31
C ILE A 332 -19.03 -12.68 21.46
N ASP A 333 -19.41 -11.95 20.42
CA ASP A 333 -20.12 -12.49 19.27
C ASP A 333 -19.20 -12.54 18.05
N ILE A 334 -19.29 -13.60 17.23
CA ILE A 334 -18.56 -13.72 15.97
C ILE A 334 -19.54 -13.98 14.84
N TYR A 335 -19.35 -13.27 13.74
CA TYR A 335 -20.10 -13.43 12.51
C TYR A 335 -19.16 -13.72 11.34
N ILE A 336 -19.58 -14.62 10.45
CA ILE A 336 -18.98 -14.83 9.13
C ILE A 336 -20.04 -14.44 8.11
N GLY A 337 -19.78 -13.42 7.30
CA GLY A 337 -20.84 -12.74 6.55
C GLY A 337 -21.89 -12.16 7.49
N ASP A 338 -23.15 -12.53 7.25
CA ASP A 338 -24.30 -12.21 8.09
C ASP A 338 -24.67 -13.34 9.07
N LEU A 339 -23.90 -14.44 9.09
CA LEU A 339 -24.17 -15.61 9.91
C LEU A 339 -23.47 -15.49 11.27
N LYS A 340 -24.25 -15.47 12.36
CA LYS A 340 -23.71 -15.58 13.72
C LYS A 340 -23.22 -17.02 13.93
N VAL A 341 -21.97 -17.17 14.33
CA VAL A 341 -21.30 -18.47 14.56
C VAL A 341 -20.82 -18.65 16.00
N CYS A 342 -20.76 -17.55 16.76
CA CYS A 342 -20.49 -17.54 18.20
C CYS A 342 -21.35 -16.47 18.87
N HIS A 343 -21.91 -16.79 20.04
CA HIS A 343 -22.65 -15.86 20.89
C HIS A 343 -22.19 -15.97 22.34
N ASN A 344 -21.84 -14.85 22.97
CA ASN A 344 -21.32 -14.79 24.34
C ASN A 344 -20.17 -15.80 24.59
N GLY A 345 -19.28 -15.95 23.62
CA GLY A 345 -18.13 -16.87 23.69
C GLY A 345 -18.46 -18.35 23.50
N VAL A 346 -19.72 -18.69 23.18
CA VAL A 346 -20.18 -20.08 23.01
C VAL A 346 -20.61 -20.31 21.56
N ALA A 347 -20.40 -21.54 21.08
CA ALA A 347 -20.91 -21.98 19.78
C ALA A 347 -22.42 -21.74 19.66
N VAL A 348 -22.87 -21.32 18.48
CA VAL A 348 -24.30 -21.37 18.13
C VAL A 348 -24.53 -22.43 17.07
N ASP A 349 -25.70 -23.06 17.08
CA ASP A 349 -26.13 -23.88 15.95
C ASP A 349 -26.42 -22.95 14.76
N PHE A 350 -25.65 -23.09 13.68
CA PHE A 350 -25.80 -22.29 12.47
C PHE A 350 -25.96 -23.17 11.23
N ASP A 351 -26.46 -22.59 10.14
CA ASP A 351 -26.66 -23.27 8.87
C ASP A 351 -25.32 -23.40 8.11
N GLU A 352 -24.78 -24.61 8.08
CA GLU A 352 -23.54 -24.97 7.37
C GLU A 352 -23.63 -24.74 5.85
N GLN A 353 -24.80 -24.92 5.24
CA GLN A 353 -24.96 -24.64 3.80
C GLN A 353 -24.89 -23.14 3.54
N LYS A 354 -25.52 -22.33 4.39
CA LYS A 354 -25.41 -20.88 4.31
C LYS A 354 -23.97 -20.41 4.56
N ALA A 355 -23.28 -21.01 5.54
CA ALA A 355 -21.88 -20.71 5.82
C ALA A 355 -21.00 -20.97 4.60
N LYS A 356 -21.19 -22.12 3.93
CA LYS A 356 -20.50 -22.46 2.69
C LYS A 356 -20.77 -21.45 1.57
N GLN A 357 -22.03 -21.05 1.34
CA GLN A 357 -22.37 -20.04 0.32
C GLN A 357 -21.71 -18.68 0.58
N ILE A 358 -21.53 -18.30 1.84
CA ILE A 358 -20.79 -17.08 2.21
C ILE A 358 -19.31 -17.25 1.87
N LEU A 359 -18.74 -18.39 2.24
CA LEU A 359 -17.32 -18.67 2.08
C LEU A 359 -16.90 -18.96 0.64
N GLU A 360 -17.79 -19.43 -0.23
CA GLU A 360 -17.56 -19.62 -1.67
C GLU A 360 -17.27 -18.29 -2.41
N LYS A 361 -17.68 -17.15 -1.84
CA LYS A 361 -17.42 -15.82 -2.42
C LYS A 361 -15.93 -15.47 -2.38
N ASN A 362 -15.53 -14.60 -3.30
CA ASN A 362 -14.16 -14.06 -3.33
C ASN A 362 -13.93 -12.98 -2.27
N GLU A 363 -15.00 -12.41 -1.71
CA GLU A 363 -14.94 -11.42 -0.64
C GLU A 363 -15.72 -11.96 0.56
N VAL A 364 -15.03 -12.14 1.69
CA VAL A 364 -15.59 -12.69 2.93
C VAL A 364 -15.44 -11.66 4.04
N SER A 365 -16.47 -11.47 4.87
CA SER A 365 -16.38 -10.62 6.05
C SER A 365 -16.38 -11.45 7.33
N ILE A 366 -15.55 -11.08 8.29
CA ILE A 366 -15.54 -11.61 9.66
C ILE A 366 -15.78 -10.45 10.60
N THR A 367 -16.80 -10.51 11.44
CA THR A 367 -17.06 -9.50 12.47
C THR A 367 -16.92 -10.10 13.86
N ILE A 368 -16.12 -9.48 14.71
CA ILE A 368 -15.91 -9.85 16.11
C ILE A 368 -16.44 -8.69 16.97
N GLN A 369 -17.53 -8.91 17.68
CA GLN A 369 -18.13 -7.90 18.57
C GLN A 369 -17.69 -8.19 20.00
N LEU A 370 -16.97 -7.26 20.62
CA LEU A 370 -16.47 -7.39 21.99
C LEU A 370 -17.45 -6.88 23.04
N ASN A 371 -18.38 -5.99 22.66
CA ASN A 371 -19.42 -5.43 23.54
C ASN A 371 -18.87 -4.77 24.83
N MET A 372 -17.71 -4.14 24.74
CA MET A 372 -16.99 -3.57 25.90
C MET A 372 -16.68 -2.07 25.80
N GLY A 373 -17.01 -1.43 24.66
CA GLY A 373 -16.72 -0.02 24.41
C GLY A 373 -17.26 0.42 23.05
N SER A 374 -16.66 1.47 22.47
CA SER A 374 -17.11 2.10 21.23
C SER A 374 -16.06 2.10 20.11
N TYR A 375 -14.86 1.58 20.38
CA TYR A 375 -13.79 1.59 19.38
C TYR A 375 -13.92 0.40 18.44
N ASN A 376 -13.85 0.70 17.14
CA ASN A 376 -13.94 -0.27 16.07
C ASN A 376 -12.67 -0.19 15.23
N GLU A 377 -12.26 -1.32 14.67
CA GLU A 377 -11.14 -1.41 13.76
C GLU A 377 -11.45 -2.42 12.64
N LYS A 378 -10.84 -2.22 11.47
CA LYS A 378 -10.96 -3.16 10.35
C LYS A 378 -9.62 -3.40 9.66
N MET A 379 -9.45 -4.58 9.10
CA MET A 379 -8.26 -4.97 8.34
C MET A 379 -8.66 -5.88 7.16
N TRP A 380 -7.99 -5.75 6.02
CA TRP A 380 -8.15 -6.65 4.88
C TRP A 380 -6.98 -7.61 4.77
N VAL A 381 -7.26 -8.90 4.66
CA VAL A 381 -6.23 -9.91 4.51
C VAL A 381 -6.56 -10.90 3.41
N SER A 382 -5.54 -11.56 2.86
CA SER A 382 -5.77 -12.68 1.96
C SER A 382 -6.09 -13.95 2.74
N ASP A 383 -6.60 -14.98 2.08
CA ASP A 383 -6.49 -16.35 2.53
C ASP A 383 -5.04 -16.88 2.41
N PHE A 384 -4.82 -18.14 2.81
CA PHE A 384 -3.52 -18.82 2.69
C PHE A 384 -3.71 -20.12 1.91
N SER A 385 -3.36 -20.08 0.62
CA SER A 385 -3.50 -21.22 -0.30
C SER A 385 -2.22 -22.04 -0.45
N CYS A 386 -2.33 -23.18 -1.12
CA CYS A 386 -1.17 -23.97 -1.54
C CYS A 386 -0.27 -23.22 -2.54
N ASP A 387 -0.82 -22.31 -3.35
CA ASP A 387 -0.05 -21.59 -4.37
C ASP A 387 0.87 -20.55 -3.76
N TYR A 388 0.51 -19.95 -2.62
CA TYR A 388 1.44 -19.13 -1.83
C TYR A 388 2.73 -19.89 -1.52
N VAL A 389 2.61 -21.15 -1.06
CA VAL A 389 3.76 -22.01 -0.76
C VAL A 389 4.57 -22.30 -2.01
N LYS A 390 3.93 -22.68 -3.13
CA LYS A 390 4.62 -22.99 -4.39
C LYS A 390 5.38 -21.80 -4.96
N ILE A 391 4.80 -20.60 -4.91
CA ILE A 391 5.42 -19.36 -5.39
C ILE A 391 6.67 -19.07 -4.55
N ASN A 392 6.52 -19.06 -3.23
CA ASN A 392 7.59 -18.65 -2.32
C ASN A 392 8.68 -19.71 -2.12
N SER A 393 8.38 -21.00 -2.32
CA SER A 393 9.40 -22.06 -2.30
C SER A 393 10.29 -22.05 -3.55
N ASN A 394 9.84 -21.48 -4.66
CA ASN A 394 10.54 -21.46 -5.95
C ASN A 394 10.97 -20.05 -6.40
N TYR A 395 10.78 -19.02 -5.58
CA TYR A 395 10.96 -17.61 -5.98
C TYR A 395 12.37 -17.26 -6.50
N ARG A 396 13.40 -18.00 -6.07
CA ARG A 396 14.81 -17.79 -6.48
C ARG A 396 15.33 -18.85 -7.46
N SER A 397 14.50 -19.83 -7.83
CA SER A 397 14.86 -20.98 -8.64
C SER A 397 14.93 -20.68 -10.13
#